data_AF-A0A6G0UA49-F1
#
_entry.id   AF-A0A6G0UA49-F1
#
_cell.length_a   1.000
_cell.length_b   1.000
_cell.length_c   1.000
_cell.angle_alpha   90.00
_cell.angle_beta   90.00
_cell.angle_gamma   90.00
#
_symmetry.space_group_name_H-M   'P 1'
#
loop_
_entity.id
_entity.type
_entity.pdbx_description
1 polymer ?
#
loop_
_entity_poly.entity_id
_entity_poly.type
_entity_poly.pdbx_seq_one_letter_code
_entity_poly.pdbx_strand_id
1 'polypeptide(L)'
;VSVTGLIAAFYNFPVFAWGTVLSSEISNADRFPTVASSSTSTYSLVEALGTVFDLFNWNEFAFFYAVKLDSAIPRCSYVQADIDTYLSTIDNMTMVYKRSTANDSYDTLRTVLRRMKTTARIIVTCFENTNDRRTFLLAAIDEGLMTDDYLFIYMQHRQDGFGTPIPFW
;
A
#
# COMPACT_ATOMS: atom_id res chain seq x y z
N VAL A 1 10.52 -16.38 3.88
CA VAL A 1 10.34 -16.99 2.54
C VAL A 1 11.56 -16.77 1.65
N SER A 2 12.15 -15.58 1.60
CA SER A 2 13.29 -15.29 0.71
C SER A 2 14.53 -16.18 0.92
N VAL A 3 14.95 -16.43 2.17
CA VAL A 3 16.10 -17.34 2.45
C VAL A 3 15.75 -18.79 2.10
N THR A 4 14.54 -19.24 2.46
CA THR A 4 14.04 -20.58 2.14
C THR A 4 13.97 -20.80 0.63
N GLY A 5 13.58 -19.79 -0.15
CA GLY A 5 13.52 -19.85 -1.62
C GLY A 5 14.87 -20.04 -2.27
N LEU A 6 15.93 -19.38 -1.78
CA LEU A 6 17.29 -19.58 -2.30
C LEU A 6 17.81 -20.99 -2.04
N ILE A 7 17.57 -21.52 -0.84
CA ILE A 7 17.97 -22.89 -0.47
C ILE A 7 17.18 -23.90 -1.32
N ALA A 8 15.88 -23.67 -1.50
CA ALA A 8 15.02 -24.51 -2.31
C ALA A 8 15.41 -24.52 -3.79
N ALA A 9 15.86 -23.39 -4.33
CA ALA A 9 16.41 -23.32 -5.68
C ALA A 9 17.72 -24.11 -5.80
N PHE A 10 18.60 -24.00 -4.79
CA PHE A 10 19.87 -24.74 -4.77
C PHE A 10 19.67 -26.26 -4.72
N TYR A 11 18.75 -26.74 -3.87
CA TYR A 11 18.44 -28.17 -3.72
C TYR A 11 17.33 -28.68 -4.66
N ASN A 12 16.82 -27.82 -5.54
CA ASN A 12 15.77 -28.12 -6.52
C ASN A 12 14.53 -28.84 -5.93
N PHE A 13 14.01 -28.35 -4.82
CA PHE A 13 12.72 -28.81 -4.27
C PHE A 13 11.69 -27.68 -4.29
N PRO A 14 10.39 -28.00 -4.50
CA PRO A 14 9.36 -26.98 -4.59
C PRO A 14 8.99 -26.41 -3.21
N VAL A 15 8.80 -25.09 -3.14
CA VAL A 15 8.28 -24.39 -1.95
C VAL A 15 6.98 -23.70 -2.30
N PHE A 16 5.92 -24.09 -1.60
CA PHE A 16 4.60 -23.47 -1.74
C PHE A 16 4.35 -22.47 -0.61
N ALA A 17 4.39 -21.19 -0.94
CA ALA A 17 4.09 -20.10 -0.01
C ALA A 17 2.60 -19.77 -0.06
N TRP A 18 1.84 -20.26 0.92
CA TRP A 18 0.40 -20.05 1.02
C TRP A 18 -0.02 -18.86 1.90
N GLY A 19 0.87 -18.40 2.78
CA GLY A 19 0.64 -17.22 3.62
C GLY A 19 0.92 -15.90 2.90
N THR A 20 0.66 -14.78 3.58
CA THR A 20 0.87 -13.43 3.02
C THR A 20 2.33 -13.20 2.63
N VAL A 21 2.58 -13.17 1.33
CA VAL A 21 3.85 -12.74 0.73
C VAL A 21 3.64 -11.36 0.13
N LEU A 22 4.13 -10.34 0.83
CA LEU A 22 3.99 -8.96 0.40
C LEU A 22 5.02 -8.61 -0.68
N SER A 23 6.26 -9.05 -0.49
CA SER A 23 7.36 -8.70 -1.37
C SER A 23 7.16 -9.23 -2.79
N SER A 24 7.14 -8.32 -3.75
CA SER A 24 7.11 -8.57 -5.19
C SER A 24 8.30 -9.38 -5.70
N GLU A 25 9.46 -9.29 -5.02
CA GLU A 25 10.68 -10.05 -5.32
C GLU A 25 10.48 -11.57 -5.31
N ILE A 26 9.54 -12.08 -4.51
CA ILE A 26 9.28 -13.53 -4.41
C ILE A 26 8.63 -14.05 -5.70
N SER A 27 7.96 -13.19 -6.45
CA SER A 27 7.34 -13.53 -7.75
C SER A 27 8.35 -13.57 -8.89
N ASN A 28 9.62 -13.20 -8.67
CA ASN A 28 10.66 -13.26 -9.69
C ASN A 28 11.10 -14.71 -9.94
N ALA A 29 10.67 -15.28 -11.07
CA ALA A 29 10.96 -16.66 -11.46
C ALA A 29 12.44 -16.92 -11.76
N ASP A 30 13.20 -15.91 -12.20
CA ASP A 30 14.64 -16.05 -12.45
C ASP A 30 15.41 -16.26 -11.14
N ARG A 31 14.94 -15.62 -10.07
CA ARG A 31 15.57 -15.67 -8.74
C ARG A 31 15.05 -16.82 -7.87
N PHE A 32 13.78 -17.17 -8.02
CA PHE A 32 13.10 -18.17 -7.21
C PHE A 32 12.32 -19.18 -8.08
N PRO A 33 12.99 -19.98 -8.92
CA PRO A 33 12.33 -20.85 -9.91
C PRO A 33 11.49 -21.97 -9.29
N THR A 34 11.75 -22.36 -8.04
CA THR A 34 11.05 -23.43 -7.34
C THR A 34 10.03 -22.93 -6.32
N VAL A 35 9.82 -21.61 -6.21
CA VAL A 35 8.84 -21.02 -5.30
C VAL A 35 7.56 -20.71 -6.05
N ALA A 36 6.46 -21.30 -5.60
CA ALA A 36 5.12 -20.92 -6.05
C ALA A 36 4.38 -20.28 -4.88
N SER A 37 3.71 -19.15 -5.12
CA SER A 37 2.82 -18.56 -4.13
C SER A 37 1.38 -18.52 -4.62
N SER A 38 0.45 -18.84 -3.71
CA SER A 38 -0.99 -18.66 -3.91
C SER A 38 -1.50 -17.30 -3.44
N SER A 39 -0.66 -16.47 -2.83
CA SER A 39 -1.04 -15.17 -2.29
C SER A 39 -0.67 -14.04 -3.26
N THR A 40 -1.50 -13.01 -3.31
CA THR A 40 -1.23 -11.78 -4.09
C THR A 40 -0.12 -10.96 -3.44
N SER A 41 0.85 -10.50 -4.25
CA SER A 41 1.91 -9.57 -3.83
C SER A 41 1.43 -8.11 -3.86
N THR A 42 2.20 -7.19 -3.28
CA THR A 42 1.89 -5.76 -3.34
C THR A 42 1.93 -5.22 -4.77
N TYR A 43 2.73 -5.80 -5.66
CA TYR A 43 2.81 -5.40 -7.06
C TYR A 43 1.50 -5.62 -7.82
N SER A 44 0.85 -6.77 -7.61
CA SER A 44 -0.47 -7.03 -8.23
C SER A 44 -1.55 -6.04 -7.78
N LEU A 45 -1.47 -5.54 -6.53
CA LEU A 45 -2.37 -4.49 -6.06
C LEU A 45 -2.11 -3.15 -6.77
N VAL A 46 -0.85 -2.82 -7.01
CA VAL A 46 -0.46 -1.59 -7.72
C VAL A 46 -0.85 -1.65 -9.19
N GLU A 47 -0.70 -2.80 -9.85
CA GLU A 47 -1.16 -3.00 -11.22
C GLU A 47 -2.68 -2.89 -11.34
N ALA A 48 -3.42 -3.44 -10.37
CA ALA A 48 -4.87 -3.26 -10.29
C ALA A 48 -5.26 -1.79 -10.09
N LEU A 49 -4.51 -1.05 -9.26
CA LEU A 49 -4.69 0.39 -9.07
C LEU A 49 -4.49 1.16 -10.39
N GLY A 50 -3.41 0.86 -11.13
CA GLY A 50 -3.15 1.46 -12.44
C GLY A 50 -4.25 1.16 -13.45
N THR A 51 -4.75 -0.07 -13.49
CA THR A 51 -5.88 -0.44 -14.36
C THR A 51 -7.16 0.34 -14.04
N VAL A 52 -7.43 0.58 -12.75
CA VAL A 52 -8.55 1.44 -12.33
C VAL A 52 -8.34 2.88 -12.80
N PHE A 53 -7.12 3.39 -12.70
CA PHE A 53 -6.80 4.75 -13.12
C PHE A 53 -6.95 4.91 -14.64
N ASP A 54 -6.49 3.93 -15.43
CA ASP A 54 -6.69 3.90 -16.87
C ASP A 54 -8.18 3.84 -17.23
N LEU A 55 -8.98 3.04 -16.51
CA LEU A 55 -10.42 2.90 -16.75
C LEU A 55 -11.18 4.22 -16.55
N PHE A 56 -10.80 5.00 -15.52
CA PHE A 56 -11.42 6.28 -15.20
C PHE A 56 -10.67 7.49 -15.79
N ASN A 57 -9.61 7.25 -16.57
CA ASN A 57 -8.74 8.25 -17.16
C ASN A 57 -8.20 9.26 -16.11
N TRP A 58 -7.74 8.71 -14.98
CA TRP A 58 -7.13 9.45 -13.88
C TRP A 58 -5.61 9.43 -13.98
N ASN A 59 -5.02 10.61 -14.20
CA ASN A 59 -3.59 10.69 -14.50
C ASN A 59 -2.79 11.23 -13.32
N GLU A 60 -3.45 11.74 -12.28
CA GLU A 60 -2.82 12.44 -11.16
C GLU A 60 -3.39 11.98 -9.82
N PHE A 61 -2.51 11.67 -8.87
CA PHE A 61 -2.90 11.34 -7.50
C PHE A 61 -1.86 11.77 -6.47
N ALA A 62 -2.30 11.84 -5.21
CA ALA A 62 -1.42 11.97 -4.06
C ALA A 62 -1.34 10.64 -3.31
N PHE A 63 -0.16 10.33 -2.76
CA PHE A 63 0.08 9.14 -1.97
C PHE A 63 0.47 9.49 -0.53
N PHE A 64 -0.28 8.96 0.43
CA PHE A 64 0.02 8.99 1.85
C PHE A 64 0.35 7.59 2.36
N TYR A 65 1.38 7.44 3.19
CA TYR A 65 1.58 6.16 3.87
C TYR A 65 2.12 6.32 5.28
N ALA A 66 1.59 5.52 6.20
CA ALA A 66 2.02 5.45 7.59
C ALA A 66 2.83 4.18 7.83
N VAL A 67 4.11 4.33 8.17
CA VAL A 67 5.06 3.24 8.47
C VAL A 67 5.40 3.23 9.95
N LYS A 68 5.02 2.18 10.68
CA LYS A 68 5.43 2.07 12.08
C LYS A 68 6.80 1.40 12.18
N LEU A 69 7.73 2.06 12.87
CA LEU A 69 9.11 1.57 13.09
C LEU A 69 9.16 0.22 13.84
N ASP A 70 8.12 -0.10 14.62
CA ASP A 70 8.02 -1.31 15.45
C ASP A 70 7.08 -2.37 14.84
N SER A 71 6.72 -2.23 13.56
CA SER A 71 5.93 -3.26 12.87
C SER A 71 6.84 -4.41 12.46
N ALA A 72 6.51 -5.64 12.87
CA ALA A 72 7.25 -6.84 12.49
C ALA A 72 7.33 -7.05 10.96
N ILE A 73 6.42 -6.41 10.19
CA ILE A 73 6.38 -6.46 8.73
C ILE A 73 5.97 -5.07 8.22
N PRO A 74 6.85 -4.31 7.55
CA PRO A 74 6.55 -2.96 7.06
C PRO A 74 5.82 -3.03 5.71
N ARG A 75 4.53 -3.37 5.72
CA ARG A 75 3.68 -3.60 4.54
C ARG A 75 3.58 -2.39 3.62
N CYS A 76 3.34 -1.21 4.19
CA CYS A 76 3.21 0.04 3.44
C CYS A 76 4.51 0.48 2.78
N SER A 77 5.66 0.03 3.29
CA SER A 77 6.94 0.27 2.62
C SER A 77 7.05 -0.53 1.31
N TYR A 78 6.54 -1.76 1.28
CA TYR A 78 6.47 -2.57 0.05
C TYR A 78 5.51 -1.97 -0.97
N VAL A 79 4.32 -1.55 -0.52
CA VAL A 79 3.35 -0.84 -1.40
C VAL A 79 3.98 0.41 -2.00
N GLN A 80 4.68 1.21 -1.19
CA GLN A 80 5.35 2.41 -1.66
C GLN A 80 6.46 2.11 -2.69
N ALA A 81 7.26 1.07 -2.46
CA ALA A 81 8.33 0.68 -3.38
C ALA A 81 7.77 0.16 -4.71
N ASP A 82 6.70 -0.63 -4.66
CA ASP A 82 6.06 -1.16 -5.86
C ASP A 82 5.33 -0.07 -6.65
N ILE A 83 4.72 0.94 -5.98
CA ILE A 83 4.16 2.13 -6.66
C ILE A 83 5.25 2.89 -7.42
N ASP A 84 6.39 3.16 -6.79
CA ASP A 84 7.47 3.87 -7.46
C ASP A 84 8.02 3.07 -8.66
N THR A 85 8.14 1.75 -8.50
CA THR A 85 8.58 0.85 -9.57
C THR A 85 7.59 0.85 -10.73
N TYR A 86 6.29 0.77 -10.44
CA TYR A 86 5.23 0.80 -11.46
C TYR A 86 5.12 2.15 -12.17
N LEU A 87 5.29 3.26 -11.44
CA LEU A 87 5.35 4.58 -12.05
C LEU A 87 6.60 4.77 -12.92
N SER A 88 7.68 4.03 -12.66
CA SER A 88 8.87 4.10 -13.51
C SER A 88 8.70 3.39 -14.86
N THR A 89 7.70 2.51 -14.99
CA THR A 89 7.44 1.76 -16.23
C THR A 89 6.36 2.40 -17.11
N ILE A 90 5.66 3.42 -16.61
CA ILE A 90 4.46 3.99 -17.23
C ILE A 90 4.53 5.52 -17.23
N ASP A 91 4.26 6.13 -18.39
CA ASP A 91 4.36 7.59 -18.56
C ASP A 91 3.02 8.35 -18.38
N ASN A 92 1.88 7.65 -18.32
CA ASN A 92 0.55 8.29 -18.32
C ASN A 92 0.03 8.68 -16.92
N MET A 93 0.71 8.27 -15.85
CA MET A 93 0.28 8.47 -14.47
C MET A 93 1.36 9.18 -13.66
N THR A 94 0.97 10.22 -12.92
CA THR A 94 1.87 11.05 -12.14
C THR A 94 1.43 11.10 -10.67
N MET A 95 2.36 10.78 -9.78
CA MET A 95 2.19 10.98 -8.34
C MET A 95 2.61 12.42 -7.97
N VAL A 96 1.63 13.31 -7.83
CA VAL A 96 1.84 14.76 -7.63
C VAL A 96 2.40 15.08 -6.25
N TYR A 97 2.05 14.27 -5.25
CA TYR A 97 2.51 14.47 -3.89
C TYR A 97 2.66 13.14 -3.15
N LYS A 98 3.77 12.96 -2.45
CA LYS A 98 4.07 11.77 -1.66
C LYS A 98 4.50 12.17 -0.26
N ARG A 99 3.91 11.55 0.77
CA ARG A 99 4.32 11.76 2.17
C ARG A 99 4.24 10.49 3.00
N SER A 100 5.31 10.24 3.76
CA SER A 100 5.37 9.21 4.78
C SER A 100 5.17 9.78 6.18
N THR A 101 4.60 9.00 7.08
CA THR A 101 4.60 9.25 8.52
C THR A 101 5.03 8.01 9.30
N ALA A 102 5.68 8.18 10.45
CA ALA A 102 5.98 7.07 11.35
C ALA A 102 5.38 7.20 12.77
N ASN A 103 5.16 8.43 13.23
CA ASN A 103 4.53 8.80 14.49
C ASN A 103 4.22 10.30 14.44
N ASP A 104 3.39 10.72 13.49
CA ASP A 104 3.04 12.13 13.35
C ASP A 104 1.99 12.58 14.37
N SER A 105 2.15 13.81 14.86
CA SER A 105 1.13 14.46 15.66
C SER A 105 -0.08 14.82 14.79
N TYR A 106 -1.21 15.07 15.44
CA TYR A 106 -2.43 15.49 14.75
C TYR A 106 -2.21 16.74 13.88
N ASP A 107 -1.42 17.70 14.36
CA ASP A 107 -1.14 18.95 13.63
C ASP A 107 -0.27 18.76 12.38
N THR A 108 0.67 17.82 12.41
CA THR A 108 1.46 17.51 11.21
C THR A 108 0.59 16.79 10.17
N LEU A 109 -0.32 15.90 10.60
CA LEU A 109 -1.32 15.30 9.70
C LEU A 109 -2.21 16.35 9.04
N ARG A 110 -2.72 17.33 9.79
CA ARG A 110 -3.51 18.44 9.23
C ARG A 110 -2.73 19.24 8.19
N THR A 111 -1.45 19.52 8.46
CA THR A 111 -0.58 20.23 7.51
C THR A 111 -0.38 19.45 6.22
N VAL A 112 -0.18 18.14 6.33
CA VAL A 112 -0.06 17.24 5.17
C VAL A 112 -1.36 17.20 4.38
N LEU A 113 -2.50 17.08 5.06
CA LEU A 113 -3.83 17.08 4.44
C LEU A 113 -4.14 18.38 3.73
N ARG A 114 -3.78 19.54 4.29
CA ARG A 114 -3.91 20.85 3.61
C ARG A 114 -3.12 20.90 2.31
N ARG A 115 -1.91 20.34 2.29
CA ARG A 115 -1.11 20.24 1.06
C ARG A 115 -1.76 19.30 0.05
N MET A 116 -2.21 18.13 0.49
CA MET A 116 -2.91 17.16 -0.36
C MET A 116 -4.18 17.75 -0.97
N LYS A 117 -4.95 18.50 -0.18
CA LYS A 117 -6.17 19.19 -0.59
C LYS A 117 -5.95 20.11 -1.80
N THR A 118 -4.79 20.76 -1.88
CA THR A 118 -4.45 21.67 -2.98
C THR A 118 -3.78 20.98 -4.17
N THR A 119 -3.23 19.78 -4.00
CA THR A 119 -2.42 19.12 -5.03
C THR A 119 -3.15 18.01 -5.77
N ALA A 120 -4.08 17.29 -5.13
CA ALA A 120 -4.76 16.17 -5.78
C ALA A 120 -6.19 15.96 -5.24
N ARG A 121 -7.06 15.43 -6.10
CA ARG A 121 -8.41 14.99 -5.75
C ARG A 121 -8.49 13.51 -5.39
N ILE A 122 -7.59 12.71 -5.96
CA ILE A 122 -7.47 11.28 -5.67
C ILE A 122 -6.32 11.10 -4.69
N ILE A 123 -6.64 10.53 -3.53
CA ILE A 123 -5.69 10.32 -2.43
C ILE A 123 -5.61 8.83 -2.15
N VAL A 124 -4.49 8.24 -2.55
CA VAL A 124 -4.15 6.84 -2.28
C VAL A 124 -3.45 6.78 -0.92
N THR A 125 -3.89 5.89 -0.05
CA THR A 125 -3.38 5.81 1.33
C THR A 125 -3.03 4.39 1.75
N CYS A 126 -1.96 4.23 2.53
CA CYS A 126 -1.62 2.97 3.19
C CYS A 126 -1.37 3.17 4.68
N PHE A 127 -1.95 2.31 5.53
CA PHE A 127 -1.79 2.37 6.98
C PHE A 127 -1.43 0.98 7.53
N GLU A 128 -0.46 0.93 8.46
CA GLU A 128 -0.15 -0.28 9.20
C GLU A 128 -1.16 -0.59 10.32
N ASN A 129 -1.73 0.45 10.94
CA ASN A 129 -2.60 0.31 12.10
C ASN A 129 -3.94 1.02 11.91
N THR A 130 -4.97 0.46 12.57
CA THR A 130 -6.31 1.04 12.62
C THR A 130 -6.34 2.40 13.33
N ASN A 131 -5.48 2.63 14.32
CA ASN A 131 -5.41 3.91 15.05
C ASN A 131 -4.91 5.04 14.15
N ASP A 132 -3.81 4.82 13.41
CA ASP A 132 -3.26 5.83 12.50
C ASP A 132 -4.26 6.17 11.39
N ARG A 133 -4.93 5.13 10.87
CA ARG A 133 -6.04 5.26 9.91
C ARG A 133 -7.17 6.11 10.49
N ARG A 134 -7.63 5.80 11.71
CA ARG A 134 -8.71 6.56 12.38
C ARG A 134 -8.32 8.03 12.57
N THR A 135 -7.13 8.28 13.09
CA THR A 135 -6.64 9.65 13.34
C THR A 135 -6.50 10.45 12.05
N PHE A 136 -5.99 9.83 10.98
CA PHE A 136 -5.92 10.45 9.66
C PHE A 136 -7.31 10.83 9.13
N LEU A 137 -8.30 9.94 9.26
CA LEU A 137 -9.65 10.22 8.79
C LEU A 137 -10.34 11.34 9.58
N LEU A 138 -10.13 11.39 10.89
CA LEU A 138 -10.61 12.51 11.71
C LEU A 138 -9.97 13.83 11.28
N ALA A 139 -8.66 13.84 11.04
CA ALA A 139 -7.98 15.02 10.52
C ALA A 139 -8.48 15.40 9.11
N ALA A 140 -8.79 14.44 8.26
CA ALA A 140 -9.32 14.68 6.91
C ALA A 140 -10.76 15.24 6.94
N ILE A 141 -11.58 14.81 7.89
CA ILE A 141 -12.90 15.39 8.17
C ILE A 141 -12.74 16.85 8.62
N ASP A 142 -11.88 17.11 9.60
CA ASP A 142 -11.65 18.46 10.15
C ASP A 142 -11.10 19.45 9.11
N GLU A 143 -10.30 18.96 8.16
CA GLU A 143 -9.76 19.77 7.07
C GLU A 143 -10.71 19.85 5.85
N GLY A 144 -11.89 19.21 5.93
CA GLY A 144 -12.94 19.27 4.91
C GLY A 144 -12.54 18.60 3.60
N LEU A 145 -11.88 17.43 3.68
CA LEU A 145 -11.60 16.56 2.53
C LEU A 145 -12.66 15.45 2.37
N MET A 146 -13.59 15.28 3.32
CA MET A 146 -14.70 14.34 3.20
C MET A 146 -15.89 14.97 2.47
N THR A 147 -15.65 15.42 1.25
CA THR A 147 -16.68 15.95 0.35
C THR A 147 -16.71 15.12 -0.94
N ASP A 148 -17.70 15.41 -1.77
CA ASP A 148 -17.98 14.79 -3.06
C ASP A 148 -16.82 14.98 -4.07
N ASP A 149 -15.91 15.91 -3.78
CA ASP A 149 -14.81 16.30 -4.64
C ASP A 149 -13.54 15.43 -4.47
N TYR A 150 -13.47 14.60 -3.43
CA TYR A 150 -12.27 13.82 -3.10
C TYR A 150 -12.56 12.32 -3.07
N LEU A 151 -11.64 11.56 -3.63
CA LEU A 151 -11.67 10.10 -3.60
C LEU A 151 -10.50 9.57 -2.77
N PHE A 152 -10.82 8.78 -1.73
CA PHE A 152 -9.82 8.07 -0.94
C PHE A 152 -9.77 6.60 -1.34
N ILE A 153 -8.59 6.14 -1.75
CA ILE A 153 -8.32 4.73 -2.08
C ILE A 153 -7.39 4.16 -1.00
N TYR A 154 -7.82 3.08 -0.33
CA TYR A 154 -7.04 2.45 0.72
C TYR A 154 -6.30 1.22 0.19
N MET A 155 -4.98 1.33 0.09
CA MET A 155 -4.09 0.22 -0.22
C MET A 155 -3.72 -0.46 1.09
N GLN A 156 -4.50 -1.46 1.50
CA GLN A 156 -4.28 -2.20 2.75
C GLN A 156 -4.28 -3.71 2.50
N HIS A 157 -3.27 -4.40 3.03
CA HIS A 157 -3.21 -5.86 3.02
C HIS A 157 -3.92 -6.51 4.20
N ARG A 158 -4.26 -5.73 5.24
CA ARG A 158 -4.92 -6.23 6.43
C ARG A 158 -6.39 -5.80 6.43
N GLN A 159 -7.29 -6.79 6.39
CA GLN A 159 -8.75 -6.57 6.43
C GLN A 159 -9.24 -6.33 7.87
N ASP A 160 -8.58 -5.43 8.59
CA ASP A 160 -9.05 -5.04 9.92
C ASP A 160 -10.12 -3.95 9.77
N GLY A 161 -11.37 -4.33 10.07
CA GLY A 161 -12.46 -3.39 10.23
C GLY A 161 -12.26 -2.45 11.43
N PHE A 162 -13.12 -1.44 11.57
CA PHE A 162 -13.13 -0.57 12.75
C PHE A 162 -13.90 -1.15 13.95
N GLY A 163 -14.37 -2.40 13.84
CA GLY A 163 -15.09 -3.12 14.90
C GLY A 163 -14.24 -4.23 15.51
N THR A 164 -14.61 -4.67 16.70
CA THR A 164 -14.14 -5.95 17.25
C THR A 164 -14.58 -7.06 16.29
N PRO A 165 -13.65 -7.85 15.71
CA PRO A 165 -14.04 -9.00 14.93
C PRO A 165 -14.85 -9.93 15.84
N ILE A 166 -16.11 -10.18 15.47
CA ILE A 166 -16.84 -11.30 16.02
C ILE A 166 -16.07 -12.54 15.55
N PRO A 167 -15.55 -13.39 16.45
CA PRO A 167 -14.92 -14.63 16.01
C PRO A 167 -15.92 -15.39 15.16
N PHE A 168 -15.48 -15.93 14.02
CA PHE A 168 -16.26 -16.93 13.30
C PHE A 168 -16.13 -18.28 14.03
N TRP A 169 -16.62 -18.33 15.27
CA TRP A 169 -16.96 -19.53 16.04
C TRP A 169 -17.81 -19.15 17.25
#